data_AF-A0A6J6AXS3-F1
#
_entry.id   AF-A0A6J6AXS3-F1
#
_cell.length_a   1.000
_cell.length_b   1.000
_cell.length_c   1.000
_cell.angle_alpha   90.00
_cell.angle_beta   90.00
_cell.angle_gamma   90.00
#
_symmetry.space_group_name_H-M   'P 1'
#
loop_
_entity.id
_entity.type
_entity.pdbx_description
1 polymer ?
#
loop_
_entity_poly.entity_id
_entity_poly.type
_entity_poly.pdbx_seq_one_letter_code
_entity_poly.pdbx_strand_id
1 'polypeptide(L)'
;MSKNNCSFLIVHEADPGRLGLIRALIQSRLPAANLGDSSALLEASFTAAPTESLDLVTAITKLGDVTFELVCLDGADARRWVFVPTLGLGSVAIDQAGNHILGENELLELMRRANHNGLKMERLIRQALLSAWDECLEELREKQLDDAGSARRVG
;
A
#
# COMPACT_ATOMS: atom_id res chain seq x y z
N MET A 1 3.62 -5.24 26.71
CA MET A 1 3.25 -5.72 25.36
C MET A 1 4.25 -5.14 24.39
N SER A 2 5.11 -5.96 23.80
CA SER A 2 6.13 -5.53 22.83
C SER A 2 5.40 -4.99 21.60
N LYS A 3 5.41 -3.68 21.40
CA LYS A 3 4.82 -3.03 20.23
C LYS A 3 5.72 -3.30 19.03
N ASN A 4 5.39 -4.34 18.27
CA ASN A 4 5.93 -4.52 16.92
C ASN A 4 5.34 -3.44 16.01
N ASN A 5 5.78 -2.18 16.16
CA ASN A 5 5.39 -1.04 15.34
C ASN A 5 6.18 -1.03 14.01
N CYS A 6 6.30 -2.20 13.37
CA CYS A 6 7.03 -2.32 12.11
C CYS A 6 6.06 -2.11 10.95
N SER A 7 6.20 -0.98 10.27
CA SER A 7 5.51 -0.68 9.02
C SER A 7 6.20 -1.41 7.86
N PHE A 8 5.43 -1.71 6.81
CA PHE A 8 5.90 -2.49 5.67
C PHE A 8 5.45 -1.87 4.35
N LEU A 9 6.38 -1.71 3.41
CA LEU A 9 6.18 -1.16 2.08
C LEU A 9 6.55 -2.22 1.03
N ILE A 10 5.69 -2.40 0.03
CA ILE A 10 5.97 -3.18 -1.17
C ILE A 10 5.81 -2.30 -2.40
N VAL A 11 6.75 -2.39 -3.35
CA VAL A 11 6.70 -1.72 -4.64
C VAL A 11 6.73 -2.76 -5.76
N HIS A 12 5.61 -2.91 -6.49
CA HIS A 12 5.34 -4.06 -7.37
C HIS A 12 5.82 -3.90 -8.81
N GLU A 13 5.70 -2.70 -9.38
CA GLU A 13 6.08 -2.43 -10.77
C GLU A 13 6.88 -1.14 -10.85
N ALA A 14 8.20 -1.28 -10.90
CA ALA A 14 9.13 -0.20 -11.16
C ALA A 14 10.36 -0.79 -11.87
N ASP A 15 10.89 -0.07 -12.85
CA ASP A 15 12.14 -0.48 -13.48
C ASP A 15 13.31 -0.46 -12.47
N PRO A 16 14.41 -1.19 -12.71
CA PRO A 16 15.52 -1.28 -11.76
C PRO A 16 16.12 0.09 -11.35
N GLY A 17 16.13 1.07 -12.26
CA GLY A 17 16.59 2.42 -11.97
C GLY A 17 15.66 3.14 -11.01
N ARG A 18 14.34 3.01 -11.24
CA ARG A 18 13.30 3.54 -10.35
C ARG A 18 13.33 2.88 -8.97
N LEU A 19 13.50 1.55 -8.90
CA LEU A 19 13.69 0.85 -7.63
C LEU A 19 14.92 1.36 -6.88
N GLY A 20 16.04 1.58 -7.57
CA GLY A 20 17.24 2.19 -6.98
C GLY A 20 16.98 3.58 -6.40
N LEU A 21 16.25 4.43 -7.13
CA LEU A 21 15.86 5.76 -6.65
C LEU A 21 14.95 5.68 -5.41
N ILE A 22 13.98 4.76 -5.39
CA ILE A 22 13.09 4.58 -4.24
C ILE A 22 13.88 4.06 -3.03
N ARG A 23 14.82 3.13 -3.22
CA ARG A 23 15.72 2.65 -2.14
C ARG A 23 16.49 3.81 -1.52
N ALA A 24 17.11 4.67 -2.34
CA ALA A 24 17.82 5.85 -1.88
C ALA A 24 16.88 6.85 -1.18
N LEU A 25 15.66 7.02 -1.69
CA LEU A 25 14.62 7.87 -1.12
C LEU A 25 14.21 7.41 0.28
N ILE A 26 14.01 6.10 0.46
CA ILE A 26 13.70 5.47 1.74
C ILE A 26 14.88 5.65 2.70
N GLN A 27 16.10 5.27 2.30
CA GLN A 27 17.30 5.36 3.15
C GLN A 27 17.58 6.80 3.60
N SER A 28 17.32 7.79 2.75
CA SER A 28 17.49 9.20 3.12
C SER A 28 16.51 9.69 4.18
N ARG A 29 15.29 9.11 4.25
CA ARG A 29 14.26 9.50 5.22
C ARG A 29 14.26 8.61 6.46
N LEU A 30 14.53 7.33 6.26
CA LEU A 30 14.47 6.26 7.24
C LEU A 30 15.78 5.44 7.16
N PRO A 31 16.89 5.92 7.73
CA PRO A 31 18.20 5.28 7.62
C PRO A 31 18.24 3.87 8.23
N ALA A 32 17.35 3.58 9.20
CA ALA A 32 17.23 2.29 9.85
C ALA A 32 16.26 1.33 9.13
N ALA A 33 15.71 1.71 7.98
CA ALA A 33 14.84 0.83 7.20
C ALA A 33 15.61 -0.39 6.68
N ASN A 34 15.03 -1.56 6.85
CA ASN A 34 15.55 -2.80 6.26
C ASN A 34 14.91 -2.98 4.88
N LEU A 35 15.73 -3.07 3.83
CA LEU A 35 15.28 -3.21 2.45
C LEU A 35 15.60 -4.62 1.95
N GLY A 36 14.63 -5.29 1.33
CA GLY A 36 14.83 -6.60 0.71
C GLY A 36 15.76 -6.52 -0.51
N ASP A 37 16.47 -7.61 -0.79
CA ASP A 37 17.53 -7.64 -1.82
C ASP A 37 17.04 -7.97 -3.24
N SER A 38 15.73 -8.16 -3.43
CA SER A 38 15.16 -8.50 -4.74
C SER A 38 15.35 -7.38 -5.77
N SER A 39 15.70 -7.77 -6.99
CA SER A 39 15.81 -6.88 -8.16
C SER A 39 14.48 -6.67 -8.88
N ALA A 40 13.49 -7.55 -8.64
CA ALA A 40 12.17 -7.52 -9.28
C ALA A 40 11.10 -6.85 -8.41
N LEU A 41 11.34 -6.76 -7.11
CA LEU A 41 10.41 -6.24 -6.10
C LEU A 41 11.21 -5.47 -5.05
N LEU A 42 10.71 -4.32 -4.62
CA LEU A 42 11.25 -3.65 -3.43
C LEU A 42 10.30 -3.87 -2.26
N GLU A 43 10.81 -4.57 -1.26
CA GLU A 43 10.19 -4.69 0.05
C GLU A 43 11.00 -3.86 1.05
N ALA A 44 10.33 -3.13 1.92
CA ALA A 44 10.98 -2.37 2.98
C ALA A 44 10.21 -2.50 4.29
N SER A 45 10.91 -2.71 5.38
CA SER A 45 10.35 -2.75 6.73
C SER A 45 11.04 -1.71 7.61
N PHE A 46 10.26 -0.96 8.37
CA PHE A 46 10.76 0.15 9.18
C PHE A 46 9.83 0.52 10.33
N THR A 47 10.39 1.06 11.40
CA THR A 47 9.61 1.79 12.41
C THR A 47 9.65 3.27 12.06
N ALA A 48 8.48 3.90 11.93
CA ALA A 48 8.35 5.31 11.60
C ALA A 48 7.16 5.92 12.34
N ALA A 49 7.24 7.21 12.66
CA ALA A 49 6.10 7.98 13.11
C ALA A 49 5.05 8.10 11.98
N PRO A 50 3.77 8.37 12.30
CA PRO A 50 2.74 8.56 11.29
C PRO A 50 3.07 9.66 10.26
N THR A 51 3.72 10.75 10.71
CA THR A 51 4.14 11.85 9.84
C THR A 51 5.24 11.43 8.86
N GLU A 52 6.24 10.67 9.32
CA GLU A 52 7.33 10.17 8.47
C GLU A 52 6.80 9.19 7.42
N SER A 53 5.83 8.36 7.80
CA SER A 53 5.15 7.45 6.88
C SER A 53 4.36 8.20 5.82
N LEU A 54 3.62 9.24 6.20
CA LEU A 54 2.87 10.08 5.26
C LEU A 54 3.79 10.86 4.32
N ASP A 55 4.92 11.36 4.83
CA ASP A 55 5.95 12.02 4.03
C ASP A 55 6.54 11.06 2.99
N LEU A 56 6.75 9.79 3.36
CA LEU A 56 7.20 8.75 2.45
C LEU A 56 6.16 8.43 1.38
N VAL A 57 4.89 8.22 1.75
CA VAL A 57 3.77 8.02 0.80
C VAL A 57 3.72 9.16 -0.21
N THR A 58 3.78 10.39 0.28
CA THR A 58 3.75 11.59 -0.56
C THR A 58 4.94 11.65 -1.51
N ALA A 59 6.14 11.32 -1.01
CA ALA A 59 7.36 11.34 -1.81
C ALA A 59 7.36 10.28 -2.92
N ILE A 60 6.92 9.05 -2.63
CA ILE A 60 6.85 7.98 -3.64
C ILE A 60 5.74 8.28 -4.66
N THR A 61 4.58 8.76 -4.22
CA THR A 61 3.46 9.13 -5.11
C THR A 61 3.87 10.17 -6.17
N LYS A 62 4.77 11.11 -5.81
CA LYS A 62 5.29 12.13 -6.74
C LYS A 62 6.13 11.56 -7.89
N LEU A 63 6.59 10.31 -7.80
CA LEU A 63 7.29 9.64 -8.90
C LEU A 63 6.34 9.34 -10.07
N GLY A 64 5.06 9.11 -9.78
CA GLY A 64 3.95 9.05 -10.75
C GLY A 64 3.80 7.74 -11.52
N ASP A 65 4.86 6.96 -11.66
CA ASP A 65 4.93 5.75 -12.49
C ASP A 65 5.27 4.48 -11.69
N VAL A 66 4.82 4.43 -10.44
CA VAL A 66 5.13 3.36 -9.50
C VAL A 66 3.84 2.84 -8.89
N THR A 67 3.70 1.52 -8.76
CA THR A 67 2.63 0.91 -7.95
C THR A 67 3.19 0.43 -6.61
N PHE A 68 2.59 0.86 -5.51
CA PHE A 68 3.03 0.46 -4.17
C PHE A 68 1.88 0.29 -3.18
N GLU A 69 2.13 -0.50 -2.15
CA GLU A 69 1.31 -0.55 -0.93
C GLU A 69 2.18 -0.38 0.32
N LEU A 70 1.69 0.39 1.28
CA LEU A 70 2.32 0.64 2.57
C LEU A 70 1.33 0.36 3.69
N VAL A 71 1.69 -0.53 4.61
CA VAL A 71 0.99 -0.72 5.87
C VAL A 71 1.74 0.03 6.97
N CYS A 72 1.09 1.04 7.53
CA CYS A 72 1.57 1.82 8.66
C CYS A 72 0.96 1.28 9.96
N LEU A 73 1.80 0.90 10.92
CA LEU A 73 1.36 0.53 12.27
C LEU A 73 1.65 1.71 13.21
N ASP A 74 0.61 2.40 13.70
CA ASP A 74 0.76 3.56 14.61
C ASP A 74 0.54 3.23 16.09
N GLY A 75 0.50 1.93 16.40
CA GLY A 75 0.49 1.39 17.76
C GLY A 75 -0.88 1.30 18.41
N ALA A 76 -1.90 2.00 17.91
CA ALA A 76 -3.29 1.78 18.28
C ALA A 76 -4.12 1.38 17.06
N ASP A 77 -3.90 2.06 15.93
CA ASP A 77 -4.54 1.79 14.66
C ASP A 77 -3.50 1.42 13.59
N ALA A 78 -3.98 0.79 12.52
CA ALA A 78 -3.16 0.53 11.35
C ALA A 78 -3.85 1.13 10.12
N ARG A 79 -3.05 1.60 9.18
CA ARG A 79 -3.55 2.17 7.93
C ARG A 79 -2.79 1.59 6.76
N ARG A 80 -3.53 1.15 5.76
CA ARG A 80 -2.98 0.78 4.46
C ARG A 80 -3.09 1.97 3.52
N TRP A 81 -2.01 2.30 2.85
CA TRP A 81 -1.93 3.24 1.75
C TRP A 81 -1.60 2.45 0.49
N VAL A 82 -2.30 2.73 -0.60
CA VAL A 82 -2.06 2.08 -1.89
C VAL A 82 -2.03 3.14 -2.97
N PHE A 83 -1.04 3.07 -3.86
CA PHE A 83 -1.00 3.92 -5.03
C PHE A 83 -0.87 3.06 -6.28
N VAL A 84 -1.79 3.27 -7.22
CA VAL A 84 -1.76 2.70 -8.57
C VAL A 84 -1.84 3.89 -9.52
N PRO A 85 -0.92 4.07 -10.48
CA PRO A 85 -0.87 5.27 -11.32
C PRO A 85 -2.19 5.64 -12.01
N THR A 86 -2.97 4.65 -12.44
CA THR A 86 -4.25 4.83 -13.13
C THR A 86 -5.42 5.16 -12.19
N LEU A 87 -5.30 4.85 -10.89
CA LEU A 87 -6.36 5.04 -9.88
C LEU A 87 -6.04 6.17 -8.89
N GLY A 88 -4.76 6.52 -8.74
CA GLY A 88 -4.26 7.46 -7.74
C GLY A 88 -4.03 6.82 -6.38
N LEU A 89 -3.95 7.66 -5.34
CA LEU A 89 -3.69 7.26 -3.96
C LEU A 89 -5.01 6.89 -3.26
N GLY A 90 -5.07 5.68 -2.72
CA GLY A 90 -6.11 5.20 -1.83
C GLY A 90 -5.55 4.98 -0.41
N SER A 91 -6.42 5.05 0.59
CA SER A 91 -6.07 4.64 1.96
C SER A 91 -7.28 4.10 2.70
N VAL A 92 -7.06 3.14 3.58
CA VAL A 92 -8.10 2.54 4.43
C VAL A 92 -7.52 2.14 5.78
N ALA A 93 -8.31 2.31 6.85
CA ALA A 93 -7.94 1.78 8.16
C ALA A 93 -8.02 0.26 8.13
N ILE A 94 -7.12 -0.41 8.85
CA ILE A 94 -7.09 -1.87 8.93
C ILE A 94 -6.96 -2.35 10.37
N ASP A 95 -7.49 -3.52 10.67
CA ASP A 95 -7.24 -4.20 11.95
C ASP A 95 -5.90 -4.97 11.92
N GLN A 96 -5.56 -5.64 13.02
CA GLN A 96 -4.34 -6.44 13.16
C GLN A 96 -4.32 -7.69 12.25
N ALA A 97 -5.47 -8.12 11.73
CA ALA A 97 -5.58 -9.21 10.78
C ALA A 97 -5.55 -8.72 9.31
N GLY A 98 -5.47 -7.40 9.09
CA GLY A 98 -5.47 -6.79 7.76
C GLY A 98 -6.87 -6.56 7.19
N ASN A 99 -7.95 -6.75 7.96
CA ASN A 99 -9.30 -6.46 7.50
C ASN A 99 -9.51 -4.95 7.39
N HIS A 100 -10.17 -4.50 6.31
CA HIS A 100 -10.55 -3.11 6.15
C HIS A 100 -11.62 -2.71 7.20
N ILE A 101 -11.37 -1.61 7.90
CA ILE A 101 -12.29 -1.03 8.88
C ILE A 101 -12.96 0.18 8.25
N LEU A 102 -14.30 0.16 8.18
CA LEU A 102 -15.11 1.34 7.88
C LEU A 102 -15.72 1.88 9.17
N GLY A 103 -15.35 3.10 9.55
CA GLY A 103 -15.88 3.75 10.74
C GLY A 103 -17.35 4.17 10.57
N GLU A 104 -18.07 4.34 11.68
CA GLU A 104 -19.48 4.78 11.67
C GLU A 104 -19.65 6.12 10.91
N ASN A 105 -18.79 7.11 11.20
CA ASN A 105 -18.84 8.41 10.54
C ASN A 105 -18.60 8.31 9.02
N GLU A 106 -17.69 7.41 8.60
CA GLU A 106 -17.43 7.17 7.19
C GLU A 106 -18.65 6.53 6.53
N LEU A 107 -19.24 5.51 7.15
CA LEU A 107 -20.45 4.84 6.65
C LEU A 107 -21.62 5.83 6.50
N LEU A 108 -21.86 6.68 7.49
CA LEU A 108 -22.91 7.71 7.45
C LEU A 108 -22.67 8.72 6.31
N GLU A 109 -21.42 9.09 6.05
CA GLU A 109 -21.07 9.95 4.92
C GLU A 109 -21.28 9.26 3.56
N LEU A 110 -20.93 7.97 3.44
CA LEU A 110 -21.23 7.20 2.23
C LEU A 110 -22.74 7.12 1.99
N MET A 111 -23.54 6.87 3.02
CA MET A 111 -25.02 6.85 2.95
C MET A 111 -25.56 8.20 2.48
N ARG A 112 -25.08 9.29 3.07
CA ARG A 112 -25.45 10.66 2.70
C ARG A 112 -25.13 10.95 1.23
N ARG A 113 -23.91 10.61 0.79
CA ARG A 113 -23.46 10.78 -0.61
C ARG A 113 -24.26 9.90 -1.57
N ALA A 114 -24.65 8.69 -1.16
CA ALA A 114 -25.46 7.79 -1.96
C ALA A 114 -26.86 8.34 -2.22
N ASN A 115 -27.42 9.14 -1.29
CA ASN A 115 -28.72 9.79 -1.41
C ASN A 115 -29.84 8.81 -1.83
N HIS A 116 -30.03 7.74 -1.04
CA HIS A 116 -31.02 6.68 -1.26
C HIS A 116 -30.84 5.86 -2.56
N ASN A 117 -29.73 6.02 -3.28
CA ASN A 117 -29.39 5.20 -4.44
C ASN A 117 -28.51 4.01 -4.04
N GLY A 118 -29.09 2.81 -4.04
CA GLY A 118 -28.40 1.57 -3.67
C GLY A 118 -27.19 1.24 -4.54
N LEU A 119 -27.28 1.42 -5.87
CA LEU A 119 -26.16 1.19 -6.79
C LEU A 119 -25.01 2.17 -6.52
N LYS A 120 -25.34 3.43 -6.21
CA LYS A 120 -24.34 4.42 -5.82
C LYS A 120 -23.69 4.06 -4.48
N MET A 121 -24.48 3.57 -3.52
CA MET A 121 -23.96 3.09 -2.23
C MET A 121 -22.96 1.95 -2.43
N GLU A 122 -23.30 0.94 -3.24
CA GLU A 122 -22.40 -0.17 -3.52
C GLU A 122 -21.07 0.33 -4.13
N ARG A 123 -21.14 1.21 -5.13
CA ARG A 123 -19.94 1.79 -5.76
C ARG A 123 -19.09 2.56 -4.76
N LEU A 124 -19.71 3.33 -3.87
CA LEU A 124 -19.03 4.09 -2.82
C LEU A 124 -18.36 3.19 -1.79
N ILE A 125 -19.02 2.10 -1.38
CA ILE A 125 -18.44 1.10 -0.48
C ILE A 125 -17.23 0.42 -1.14
N ARG A 126 -17.36 -0.05 -2.39
CA ARG A 126 -16.24 -0.65 -3.13
C ARG A 126 -15.04 0.30 -3.25
N GLN A 127 -15.31 1.58 -3.49
CA GLN A 127 -14.26 2.60 -3.51
C GLN A 127 -13.60 2.78 -2.14
N ALA A 128 -14.39 2.87 -1.07
CA ALA A 128 -13.87 3.03 0.30
C ALA A 128 -13.07 1.81 0.76
N LEU A 129 -13.44 0.62 0.30
CA LEU A 129 -12.72 -0.64 0.53
C LEU A 129 -11.58 -0.88 -0.45
N LEU A 130 -11.22 0.10 -1.29
CA LEU A 130 -10.10 0.00 -2.24
C LEU A 130 -10.21 -1.15 -3.26
N SER A 131 -11.41 -1.65 -3.58
CA SER A 131 -11.56 -2.88 -4.39
C SER A 131 -10.84 -2.81 -5.75
N ALA A 132 -10.88 -1.68 -6.44
CA ALA A 132 -10.19 -1.52 -7.73
C ALA A 132 -8.66 -1.53 -7.59
N TRP A 133 -8.12 -1.05 -6.45
CA TRP A 133 -6.69 -1.12 -6.18
C TRP A 133 -6.28 -2.57 -5.88
N ASP A 134 -7.10 -3.29 -5.12
CA ASP A 134 -6.83 -4.69 -4.79
C ASP A 134 -6.84 -5.56 -6.04
N GLU A 135 -7.82 -5.38 -6.95
CA GLU A 135 -7.84 -6.05 -8.26
C GLU A 135 -6.54 -5.84 -9.03
N CYS A 136 -6.05 -4.59 -9.14
CA CYS A 136 -4.77 -4.32 -9.79
C CYS A 136 -3.58 -4.98 -9.06
N LEU A 137 -3.55 -4.97 -7.73
CA LEU A 137 -2.43 -5.54 -6.96
C LEU A 137 -2.40 -7.07 -7.03
N GLU A 138 -3.55 -7.75 -7.03
CA GLU A 138 -3.57 -9.21 -7.17
C GLU A 138 -2.98 -9.66 -8.50
N GLU A 139 -3.31 -8.97 -9.61
CA GLU A 139 -2.69 -9.25 -10.92
C GLU A 139 -1.15 -9.14 -10.87
N LEU A 140 -0.62 -8.16 -10.13
CA LEU A 140 0.83 -7.99 -9.96
C LEU A 140 1.45 -9.07 -9.09
N ARG A 141 0.77 -9.47 -8.01
CA ARG A 141 1.24 -10.55 -7.13
C ARG A 141 1.25 -11.89 -7.85
N GLU A 142 0.23 -12.18 -8.66
CA GLU A 142 0.17 -13.38 -9.50
C GLU A 142 1.33 -13.43 -10.49
N LYS A 143 1.58 -12.34 -11.21
CA LYS A 143 2.72 -12.21 -12.13
C LYS A 143 4.07 -12.41 -11.42
N GLN A 144 4.24 -11.85 -10.22
CA GLN A 144 5.46 -12.04 -9.41
C GLN A 144 5.66 -13.49 -8.98
N LEU A 145 4.58 -14.20 -8.63
CA LEU A 145 4.63 -15.62 -8.28
C LEU A 145 5.02 -16.48 -9.50
N ASP A 146 4.48 -16.17 -10.68
CA ASP A 146 4.80 -16.86 -11.93
C ASP A 146 6.27 -16.65 -12.35
N ASP A 147 6.78 -15.43 -12.23
CA ASP A 147 8.18 -15.10 -12.52
C ASP A 147 9.13 -15.85 -11.55
N ALA A 148 8.80 -15.86 -10.25
CA ALA A 148 9.57 -16.59 -9.25
C ALA A 148 9.54 -18.11 -9.48
N GLY A 149 8.39 -18.66 -9.89
CA GLY A 149 8.23 -20.08 -10.24
C GLY A 149 8.97 -20.46 -11.52
N SER A 150 9.10 -19.53 -12.47
CA SER A 150 9.87 -19.71 -13.70
C SER A 150 11.37 -19.69 -13.42
N ALA A 151 11.86 -18.75 -12.60
CA ALA A 151 13.27 -18.68 -12.21
C ALA A 151 13.74 -19.97 -11.49
N ARG A 152 12.91 -20.57 -10.64
CA ARG A 152 13.23 -21.83 -9.94
C ARG A 152 13.28 -23.07 -10.84
N ARG A 153 12.63 -23.05 -12.00
CA ARG A 153 12.61 -24.19 -12.94
C ARG A 153 13.82 -24.22 -13.88
N VAL A 154 14.54 -23.10 -13.99
CA VAL A 154 15.66 -22.93 -14.93
C VAL A 154 17.03 -23.04 -14.23
N GLY A 155 17.06 -23.01 -12.89
CA GLY A 155 18.26 -23.27 -12.07
C GLY A 155 18.32 -24.70 -11.55
#